data_AF-W2TJE9-F1
#
_entry.id   AF-W2TJE9-F1
#
_cell.length_a   1.000
_cell.length_b   1.000
_cell.length_c   1.000
_cell.angle_alpha   90.00
_cell.angle_beta   90.00
_cell.angle_gamma   90.00
#
_symmetry.space_group_name_H-M   'P 1'
#
loop_
_entity.id
_entity.type
_entity.pdbx_description
1 polymer ?
#
loop_
_entity_poly.entity_id
_entity_poly.type
_entity_poly.pdbx_seq_one_letter_code
_entity_poly.pdbx_strand_id
1 'polypeptide(L)'
;MKEASFFIHYTTMTLNPEFRRKLWAALTLPTPSSFSSEYLDAHTIRLQIPPYPSAFAYIFEYATVSTQSEEWYFAGSSTTPMTMFTVLDPCRDYKFRVIVVVRSANPTDHFVIFGQKIIPVQLPPFVLAADQVFAEPPIFNTTTDTLKVYIRWTLPRGYSDSDIYGYEAPALYPLQCHTPEDELPQPKIEIVRAGGRLAVSLPSTVLEARCRLWVEVRMLPSFGEDKNQYRVPSTG
;
A
#
# COMPACT_ATOMS: atom_id res chain seq x y z
N MET A 1 -8.42 40.24 -4.77
CA MET A 1 -7.17 39.84 -4.12
C MET A 1 -6.75 38.52 -4.74
N LYS A 2 -5.60 38.48 -5.44
CA LYS A 2 -5.21 37.35 -6.29
C LYS A 2 -4.63 36.23 -5.42
N GLU A 3 -5.21 35.03 -5.48
CA GLU A 3 -4.58 33.79 -5.00
C GLU A 3 -3.27 33.57 -5.77
N ALA A 4 -2.16 33.51 -5.04
CA ALA A 4 -0.89 33.03 -5.57
C ALA A 4 -0.74 31.57 -5.17
N SER A 5 -1.18 30.66 -6.04
CA SER A 5 -0.90 29.23 -5.92
C SER A 5 0.58 28.99 -6.24
N PHE A 6 1.40 28.73 -5.22
CA PHE A 6 2.78 28.32 -5.39
C PHE A 6 2.82 26.81 -5.63
N PHE A 7 2.78 26.40 -6.90
CA PHE A 7 3.10 25.04 -7.32
C PHE A 7 4.61 24.93 -7.53
N ILE A 8 5.31 24.12 -6.72
CA ILE A 8 6.71 23.78 -6.94
C ILE A 8 6.75 22.43 -7.67
N HIS A 9 6.83 22.45 -8.99
CA HIS A 9 7.19 21.27 -9.78
C HIS A 9 8.71 21.13 -9.79
N TYR A 10 9.24 20.13 -9.09
CA TYR A 10 10.64 19.72 -9.18
C TYR A 10 10.86 18.87 -10.44
N THR A 11 10.78 19.50 -11.60
CA THR A 11 11.38 18.94 -12.82
C THR A 11 11.95 20.12 -13.60
N THR A 12 13.27 20.30 -13.45
CA THR A 12 14.10 21.25 -14.22
C THR A 12 13.54 22.68 -14.39
N MET A 13 13.02 23.28 -13.33
CA MET A 13 12.95 24.75 -13.24
C MET A 13 14.15 25.26 -12.46
N THR A 14 14.93 26.13 -13.10
CA THR A 14 15.96 26.95 -12.47
C THR A 14 15.31 27.79 -11.38
N LEU A 15 15.36 27.32 -10.14
CA LEU A 15 15.02 28.10 -8.95
C LEU A 15 15.70 29.47 -9.06
N ASN A 16 14.97 30.55 -8.78
CA ASN A 16 15.53 31.89 -8.71
C ASN A 16 16.84 31.84 -7.89
N PRO A 17 17.98 32.32 -8.43
CA PRO A 17 19.27 32.23 -7.77
C PRO A 17 19.27 32.77 -6.33
N GLU A 18 18.48 33.82 -6.06
CA GLU A 18 18.34 34.37 -4.72
C GLU A 18 17.59 33.42 -3.77
N PHE A 19 16.54 32.78 -4.25
CA PHE A 19 15.77 31.81 -3.46
C PHE A 19 16.61 30.59 -3.14
N ARG A 20 17.36 30.10 -4.14
CA ARG A 20 18.31 28.99 -3.96
C ARG A 20 19.32 29.34 -2.88
N ARG A 21 19.96 30.52 -2.96
CA ARG A 21 20.92 31.00 -1.95
C ARG A 21 20.32 31.05 -0.54
N LYS A 22 19.07 31.54 -0.39
CA LYS A 22 18.38 31.57 0.92
C LYS A 22 18.09 30.18 1.47
N LEU A 23 17.74 29.22 0.62
CA LEU A 23 17.52 27.83 1.04
C LEU A 23 18.83 27.13 1.45
N TRP A 24 19.94 27.39 0.75
CA TRP A 24 21.27 26.88 1.12
C TRP A 24 21.80 27.45 2.44
N ALA A 25 21.43 28.69 2.77
CA ALA A 25 21.79 29.34 4.02
C ALA A 25 20.78 29.07 5.16
N ALA A 26 19.74 28.26 4.92
CA ALA A 26 18.69 28.01 5.89
C ALA A 26 19.23 27.27 7.12
N LEU A 27 18.73 27.65 8.29
CA LEU A 27 19.06 26.95 9.54
C LEU A 27 18.51 25.53 9.49
N THR A 28 19.38 24.53 9.64
CA THR A 28 18.98 23.14 9.77
C THR A 28 18.88 22.75 11.24
N LEU A 29 17.70 22.31 11.65
CA LEU A 29 17.40 21.85 13.00
C LEU A 29 17.16 20.34 13.01
N PRO A 30 17.42 19.64 14.12
CA PRO A 30 16.96 18.27 14.27
C PRO A 30 15.43 18.22 14.16
N THR A 31 14.90 17.19 13.50
CA THR A 31 13.46 16.95 13.46
C THR A 31 12.94 16.78 14.89
N PRO A 32 11.81 17.42 15.27
CA PRO A 32 11.23 17.25 16.59
C PRO A 32 10.97 15.78 16.91
N SER A 33 11.24 15.37 18.15
CA SER A 33 10.99 13.99 18.58
C SER A 33 9.50 13.63 18.60
N SER A 34 8.61 14.62 18.72
CA SER A 34 7.16 14.47 18.83
C SER A 34 6.42 14.52 17.48
N PHE A 35 7.03 14.04 16.38
CA PHE A 35 6.31 13.85 15.12
C PHE A 35 5.48 12.56 15.15
N SER A 36 4.46 12.47 14.29
CA SER A 36 3.69 11.25 14.06
C SER A 36 3.57 10.94 12.58
N SER A 37 3.57 9.64 12.26
CA SER A 37 3.38 9.12 10.92
C SER A 37 2.43 7.93 10.95
N GLU A 38 1.55 7.84 9.98
CA GLU A 38 0.53 6.78 9.87
C GLU A 38 0.34 6.39 8.41
N TYR A 39 0.25 5.10 8.11
CA TYR A 39 -0.20 4.60 6.81
C TYR A 39 -1.73 4.48 6.83
N LEU A 40 -2.41 5.30 6.03
CA LEU A 40 -3.88 5.26 5.91
C LEU A 40 -4.33 4.09 5.03
N ASP A 41 -3.50 3.76 4.05
CA ASP A 41 -3.53 2.56 3.23
C ASP A 41 -2.08 2.20 2.89
N ALA A 42 -1.85 1.14 2.11
CA ALA A 42 -0.48 0.73 1.76
C ALA A 42 0.33 1.87 1.10
N HIS A 43 -0.32 2.71 0.31
CA HIS A 43 0.31 3.75 -0.50
C HIS A 43 0.17 5.16 0.06
N THR A 44 -0.68 5.42 1.05
CA THR A 44 -0.95 6.76 1.54
C THR A 44 -0.40 6.95 2.95
N ILE A 45 0.54 7.87 3.09
CA ILE A 45 1.16 8.20 4.38
C ILE A 45 0.68 9.58 4.83
N ARG A 46 0.24 9.66 6.09
CA ARG A 46 -0.03 10.90 6.81
C ARG A 46 1.17 11.24 7.69
N LEU A 47 1.65 12.48 7.60
CA LEU A 47 2.71 13.01 8.45
C LEU A 47 2.22 14.23 9.22
N GLN A 48 2.60 14.32 10.48
CA GLN A 48 2.36 15.47 11.33
C GLN A 48 3.60 15.78 12.16
N ILE A 49 3.97 17.06 12.21
CA ILE A 49 5.03 17.57 13.07
C ILE A 49 4.45 18.59 14.07
N PRO A 50 5.18 18.95 15.13
CA PRO A 50 4.82 20.08 15.97
C PRO A 50 4.82 21.40 15.16
N PRO A 51 3.90 22.33 15.46
CA PRO A 51 3.90 23.64 14.83
C PRO A 51 5.19 24.40 15.16
N TYR A 52 5.71 25.13 14.18
CA TYR A 52 6.88 25.99 14.36
C TYR A 52 6.46 27.46 14.55
N PRO A 53 7.07 28.21 15.49
CA PRO A 53 6.75 29.62 15.71
C PRO A 53 6.88 30.46 14.44
N SER A 54 5.89 31.33 14.18
CA SER A 54 5.87 32.22 13.01
C SER A 54 5.90 31.53 11.64
N ALA A 55 5.66 30.21 11.59
CA ALA A 55 5.48 29.50 10.33
C ALA A 55 4.21 29.97 9.63
N PHE A 56 4.30 30.18 8.32
CA PHE A 56 3.12 30.42 7.47
C PHE A 56 2.85 29.29 6.49
N ALA A 57 3.86 28.47 6.21
CA ALA A 57 3.73 27.30 5.35
C ALA A 57 4.76 26.24 5.73
N TYR A 58 4.44 25.00 5.43
CA TYR A 58 5.27 23.81 5.57
C TYR A 58 5.34 23.14 4.21
N ILE A 59 6.55 22.81 3.78
CA ILE A 59 6.82 22.03 2.56
C ILE A 59 7.38 20.70 3.03
N PHE A 60 6.71 19.62 2.64
CA PHE A 60 7.09 18.27 2.99
C PHE A 60 7.78 17.63 1.79
N GLU A 61 8.89 16.97 2.06
CA GLU A 61 9.61 16.20 1.06
C GLU A 61 9.93 14.82 1.63
N TYR A 62 9.97 13.82 0.75
CA TYR A 62 10.27 12.45 1.11
C TYR A 62 11.30 11.84 0.16
N ALA A 63 11.99 10.81 0.62
CA ALA A 63 12.96 10.06 -0.16
C ALA A 63 13.00 8.61 0.32
N THR A 64 13.50 7.71 -0.52
CA THR A 64 13.81 6.34 -0.09
C THR A 64 15.09 6.32 0.75
N VAL A 65 15.14 5.49 1.79
CA VAL A 65 16.30 5.39 2.69
C VAL A 65 17.48 4.70 2.02
N SER A 66 17.21 3.66 1.22
CA SER A 66 18.19 2.72 0.67
C SER A 66 18.86 3.14 -0.65
N THR A 67 18.36 4.17 -1.32
CA THR A 67 18.90 4.62 -2.61
C THR A 67 20.03 5.62 -2.41
N GLN A 68 21.16 5.40 -3.09
CA GLN A 68 22.35 6.27 -3.04
C GLN A 68 22.11 7.68 -3.57
N SER A 69 21.04 7.92 -4.35
CA SER A 69 20.62 9.27 -4.71
C SER A 69 19.84 9.90 -3.56
N GLU A 70 20.33 11.03 -3.04
CA GLU A 70 19.55 11.95 -2.19
C GLU A 70 18.48 12.69 -3.01
N GLU A 71 17.74 11.96 -3.84
CA GLU A 71 16.64 12.53 -4.61
C GLU A 71 15.44 12.68 -3.67
N TRP A 72 15.10 13.94 -3.38
CA TRP A 72 13.95 14.30 -2.58
C TRP A 72 12.77 14.57 -3.50
N TYR A 73 11.65 13.90 -3.22
CA TYR A 73 10.38 14.06 -3.92
C TYR A 73 9.46 14.97 -3.10
N PHE A 74 8.66 15.78 -3.80
CA PHE A 74 7.67 16.65 -3.17
C PHE A 74 6.50 15.83 -2.62
N ALA A 75 6.26 15.89 -1.30
CA ALA A 75 5.13 15.26 -0.62
C ALA A 75 3.95 16.22 -0.41
N GLY A 76 4.09 17.50 -0.78
CA GLY A 76 3.03 18.50 -0.62
C GLY A 76 3.44 19.71 0.21
N SER A 77 2.54 20.69 0.24
CA SER A 77 2.68 21.92 1.03
C SER A 77 1.40 22.24 1.77
N SER A 78 1.50 22.71 3.00
CA SER A 78 0.36 22.98 3.87
C SER A 78 0.59 24.21 4.74
N THR A 79 -0.47 24.93 5.08
CA THR A 79 -0.44 26.00 6.10
C THR A 79 -0.49 25.44 7.52
N THR A 80 -0.80 24.15 7.65
CA THR A 80 -0.79 23.41 8.92
C THR A 80 0.42 22.47 8.95
N PRO A 81 0.93 22.05 10.12
CA PRO A 81 2.10 21.18 10.23
C PRO A 81 1.77 19.72 9.93
N MET A 82 0.96 19.47 8.89
CA MET A 82 0.49 18.15 8.47
C MET A 82 0.42 18.06 6.95
N THR A 83 0.72 16.88 6.42
CA THR A 83 0.47 16.51 5.02
C THR A 83 -0.01 15.06 4.91
N MET A 84 -0.62 14.73 3.77
CA MET A 84 -0.86 13.36 3.32
C MET A 84 -0.29 13.25 1.90
N PHE A 85 0.41 12.15 1.61
CA PHE A 85 1.02 11.94 0.30
C PHE A 85 1.03 10.45 -0.06
N THR A 86 1.12 10.20 -1.36
CA THR A 86 1.15 8.84 -1.90
C THR A 86 2.58 8.41 -2.21
N VAL A 87 2.87 7.13 -1.95
CA VAL A 87 4.12 6.45 -2.27
C VAL A 87 3.90 5.36 -3.30
N LEU A 88 4.87 5.18 -4.19
CA LEU A 88 4.76 4.22 -5.30
C LEU A 88 4.99 2.78 -4.85
N ASP A 89 5.92 2.56 -3.92
CA ASP A 89 6.33 1.24 -3.49
C ASP A 89 6.21 1.17 -1.96
N PRO A 90 5.10 0.61 -1.44
CA PRO A 90 4.78 0.66 -0.01
C PRO A 90 5.80 -0.08 0.86
N CYS A 91 6.68 -0.87 0.24
CA CYS A 91 7.67 -1.69 0.92
C CYS A 91 9.10 -1.21 0.78
N ARG A 92 9.28 0.04 0.35
CA ARG A 92 10.51 0.75 0.60
C ARG A 92 10.45 1.45 1.93
N ASP A 93 11.61 1.51 2.57
CA ASP A 93 11.81 2.41 3.70
C ASP A 93 11.86 3.85 3.18
N TYR A 94 11.03 4.70 3.77
CA TYR A 94 10.97 6.12 3.45
C TYR A 94 11.51 6.97 4.59
N LYS A 95 12.06 8.11 4.22
CA LYS A 95 12.43 9.20 5.12
C LYS A 95 11.79 10.49 4.63
N PHE A 96 11.54 11.42 5.55
CA PHE A 96 11.02 12.73 5.23
C PHE A 96 11.90 13.83 5.79
N ARG A 97 11.75 15.03 5.23
CA ARG A 97 12.22 16.29 5.80
C ARG A 97 11.15 17.35 5.63
N VAL A 98 11.22 18.42 6.40
CA VAL A 98 10.24 19.52 6.32
C VAL A 98 10.97 20.85 6.23
N ILE A 99 10.60 21.63 5.21
CA ILE A 99 11.05 23.01 5.06
C ILE A 99 9.92 23.89 5.59
N VAL A 100 10.18 24.56 6.70
CA VAL A 100 9.27 25.52 7.31
C VAL A 100 9.54 26.89 6.71
N VAL A 101 8.49 27.53 6.22
CA VAL A 101 8.57 28.90 5.71
C VAL A 101 8.04 29.86 6.77
N VAL A 102 8.90 30.78 7.20
CA VAL A 102 8.69 31.66 8.35
C VAL A 102 8.43 33.09 7.90
N ARG A 103 7.46 33.76 8.53
CA ARG A 103 7.30 35.21 8.37
C ARG A 103 8.36 35.92 9.20
N SER A 104 9.35 36.49 8.52
CA SER A 104 10.43 37.25 9.15
C SER A 104 10.60 38.59 8.45
N ALA A 105 10.91 39.63 9.23
CA ALA A 105 11.37 40.92 8.71
C ALA A 105 12.84 40.87 8.25
N ASN A 106 13.59 39.85 8.69
CA ASN A 106 14.97 39.61 8.27
C ASN A 106 14.99 38.83 6.95
N PRO A 107 15.59 39.36 5.87
CA PRO A 107 15.63 38.71 4.56
C PRO A 107 16.35 37.35 4.52
N THR A 108 17.10 36.97 5.56
CA THR A 108 17.81 35.68 5.65
C THR A 108 17.02 34.59 6.38
N ASP A 109 16.01 34.94 7.18
CA ASP A 109 15.38 34.02 8.15
C ASP A 109 14.01 33.53 7.68
N HIS A 110 13.87 33.25 6.38
CA HIS A 110 12.61 32.82 5.80
C HIS A 110 12.43 31.30 5.81
N PHE A 111 13.50 30.54 6.01
CA PHE A 111 13.49 29.08 5.92
C PHE A 111 14.16 28.45 7.13
N VAL A 112 13.50 27.45 7.68
CA VAL A 112 14.05 26.54 8.67
C VAL A 112 13.83 25.12 8.15
N ILE A 113 14.89 24.32 8.12
CA ILE A 113 14.82 22.94 7.63
C ILE A 113 14.87 22.02 8.84
N PHE A 114 13.81 21.27 9.07
CA PHE A 114 13.90 20.09 9.92
C PHE A 114 14.61 18.98 9.16
N GLY A 115 15.65 18.42 9.78
CA GLY A 115 16.48 17.38 9.21
C GLY A 115 15.69 16.12 8.82
N GLN A 116 16.41 15.18 8.19
CA GLN A 116 15.79 13.94 7.75
C GLN A 116 15.38 13.04 8.92
N LYS A 117 14.23 12.39 8.81
CA LYS A 117 13.76 11.39 9.76
C LYS A 117 13.13 10.21 9.03
N ILE A 118 13.45 9.00 9.49
CA ILE A 118 12.87 7.76 8.95
C ILE A 118 11.40 7.69 9.34
N ILE A 119 10.55 7.31 8.40
CA ILE A 119 9.14 6.99 8.61
C ILE A 119 9.07 5.51 9.02
N PRO A 120 8.63 5.18 10.24
CA PRO A 120 8.41 3.79 10.62
C PRO A 120 7.38 3.13 9.71
N VAL A 121 7.72 1.98 9.14
CA VAL A 121 6.80 1.19 8.30
C VAL A 121 5.70 0.59 9.18
N GLN A 122 4.46 0.93 8.88
CA GLN A 122 3.28 0.49 9.64
C GLN A 122 2.14 0.12 8.68
N LEU A 123 2.39 -0.84 7.77
CA LEU A 123 1.41 -1.21 6.76
C LEU A 123 0.12 -1.78 7.38
N PRO A 124 -1.05 -1.56 6.74
CA PRO A 124 -2.29 -2.24 7.12
C PRO A 124 -2.09 -3.76 7.14
N PRO A 125 -2.79 -4.51 8.01
CA PRO A 125 -2.63 -5.96 8.05
C PRO A 125 -3.07 -6.59 6.72
N PHE A 126 -2.23 -7.44 6.14
CA PHE A 126 -2.53 -8.15 4.90
C PHE A 126 -3.38 -9.40 5.18
N VAL A 127 -4.61 -9.19 5.63
CA VAL A 127 -5.56 -10.24 5.99
C VAL A 127 -6.97 -9.87 5.52
N LEU A 128 -7.75 -10.89 5.16
CA LEU A 128 -9.16 -10.71 4.82
C LEU A 128 -10.02 -10.85 6.08
N ALA A 129 -10.95 -9.90 6.25
CA ALA A 129 -12.02 -10.04 7.24
C ALA A 129 -13.17 -10.90 6.68
N ALA A 130 -14.01 -11.44 7.56
CA ALA A 130 -15.12 -12.31 7.17
C ALA A 130 -16.12 -11.62 6.23
N ASP A 131 -16.28 -10.30 6.35
CA ASP A 131 -17.15 -9.50 5.47
C ASP A 131 -16.56 -9.25 4.08
N GLN A 132 -15.34 -9.72 3.82
CA GLN A 132 -14.65 -9.62 2.54
C GLN A 132 -14.68 -10.92 1.74
N VAL A 133 -15.34 -11.95 2.26
CA VAL A 133 -15.45 -13.28 1.64
C VAL A 133 -16.93 -13.63 1.47
N PHE A 134 -17.29 -14.06 0.25
CA PHE A 134 -18.68 -14.26 -0.16
C PHE A 134 -18.82 -15.60 -0.87
N ALA A 135 -19.74 -16.44 -0.41
CA ALA A 135 -20.18 -17.60 -1.17
C ALA A 135 -21.29 -17.16 -2.14
N GLU A 136 -21.12 -17.43 -3.44
CA GLU A 136 -22.19 -17.22 -4.41
C GLU A 136 -23.15 -18.43 -4.39
N PRO A 137 -24.43 -18.25 -4.76
CA PRO A 137 -25.35 -19.36 -4.92
C PRO A 137 -24.80 -20.40 -5.90
N PRO A 138 -24.82 -21.70 -5.56
CA PRO A 138 -24.27 -22.72 -6.42
C PRO A 138 -25.14 -22.88 -7.68
N ILE A 139 -24.48 -23.15 -8.81
CA ILE A 139 -25.13 -23.30 -10.11
C ILE A 139 -25.14 -24.77 -10.49
N PHE A 140 -26.32 -25.37 -10.53
CA PHE A 140 -26.48 -26.75 -10.98
C PHE A 140 -26.59 -26.82 -12.50
N ASN A 141 -25.82 -27.71 -13.11
CA ASN A 141 -25.90 -28.01 -14.53
C ASN A 141 -26.48 -29.41 -14.73
N THR A 142 -27.72 -29.47 -15.22
CA THR A 142 -28.45 -30.72 -15.48
C THR A 142 -27.84 -31.56 -16.59
N THR A 143 -27.11 -30.95 -17.53
CA THR A 143 -26.53 -31.66 -18.68
C THR A 143 -25.28 -32.44 -18.29
N THR A 144 -24.47 -31.87 -17.39
CA THR A 144 -23.23 -32.51 -16.92
C THR A 144 -23.39 -33.16 -15.55
N ASP A 145 -24.55 -33.03 -14.93
CA ASP A 145 -24.86 -33.47 -13.56
C ASP A 145 -23.84 -32.97 -12.52
N THR A 146 -23.46 -31.70 -12.65
CA THR A 146 -22.44 -31.06 -11.80
C THR A 146 -22.97 -29.81 -11.12
N LEU A 147 -22.50 -29.59 -9.89
CA LEU A 147 -22.72 -28.38 -9.12
C LEU A 147 -21.48 -27.48 -9.16
N LYS A 148 -21.60 -26.28 -9.72
CA LYS A 148 -20.56 -25.26 -9.66
C LYS A 148 -20.73 -24.41 -8.41
N VAL A 149 -19.69 -24.32 -7.59
CA VAL A 149 -19.64 -23.47 -6.41
C VAL A 149 -18.61 -22.38 -6.63
N TYR A 150 -18.97 -21.15 -6.25
CA TYR A 150 -18.08 -20.00 -6.32
C TYR A 150 -17.91 -19.36 -4.94
N ILE A 151 -16.66 -19.04 -4.60
CA ILE A 151 -16.32 -18.24 -3.43
C ILE A 151 -15.56 -17.02 -3.94
N ARG A 152 -16.10 -15.82 -3.72
CA ARG A 152 -15.44 -14.55 -4.04
C ARG A 152 -14.81 -13.94 -2.80
N TRP A 153 -13.75 -13.19 -3.01
CA TRP A 153 -13.22 -12.29 -2.00
C TRP A 153 -12.82 -10.95 -2.60
N THR A 154 -12.75 -9.92 -1.75
CA THR A 154 -12.11 -8.64 -2.10
C THR A 154 -10.63 -8.63 -1.70
N LEU A 155 -9.93 -7.54 -1.96
CA LEU A 155 -8.57 -7.31 -1.45
C LEU A 155 -8.55 -7.02 0.06
N PRO A 156 -7.43 -7.29 0.76
CA PRO A 156 -7.21 -6.80 2.12
C PRO A 156 -7.38 -5.28 2.19
N ARG A 157 -7.86 -4.77 3.33
CA ARG A 157 -8.16 -3.34 3.47
C ARG A 157 -6.90 -2.51 3.33
N GLY A 158 -6.97 -1.46 2.50
CA GLY A 158 -5.83 -0.59 2.22
C GLY A 158 -4.90 -1.08 1.11
N TYR A 159 -5.27 -2.15 0.38
CA TYR A 159 -4.49 -2.69 -0.73
C TYR A 159 -5.24 -2.63 -2.06
N SER A 160 -4.48 -2.61 -3.15
CA SER A 160 -4.93 -2.50 -4.54
C SER A 160 -4.52 -3.73 -5.37
N ASP A 161 -5.03 -3.86 -6.59
CA ASP A 161 -4.70 -5.02 -7.45
C ASP A 161 -3.19 -5.10 -7.76
N SER A 162 -2.49 -3.96 -7.85
CA SER A 162 -1.03 -3.92 -8.06
C SER A 162 -0.23 -4.46 -6.88
N ASP A 163 -0.85 -4.52 -5.70
CA ASP A 163 -0.25 -5.03 -4.47
C ASP A 163 -0.30 -6.54 -4.36
N ILE A 164 -0.97 -7.21 -5.29
CA ILE A 164 -1.12 -8.66 -5.29
C ILE A 164 -0.16 -9.26 -6.32
N TYR A 165 0.81 -10.02 -5.83
CA TYR A 165 1.71 -10.78 -6.69
C TYR A 165 0.99 -11.94 -7.37
N GLY A 166 0.14 -12.63 -6.61
CA GLY A 166 -0.58 -13.79 -7.09
C GLY A 166 -1.23 -14.58 -5.95
N TYR A 167 -1.46 -15.85 -6.23
CA TYR A 167 -2.08 -16.79 -5.30
C TYR A 167 -1.33 -18.11 -5.33
N GLU A 168 -1.23 -18.78 -4.19
CA GLU A 168 -0.81 -20.19 -4.18
C GLU A 168 -1.92 -21.10 -4.71
N ALA A 169 -1.57 -22.35 -5.01
CA ALA A 169 -2.56 -23.34 -5.43
C ALA A 169 -3.64 -23.49 -4.33
N PRO A 170 -4.93 -23.33 -4.67
CA PRO A 170 -6.00 -23.47 -3.70
C PRO A 170 -6.14 -24.92 -3.24
N ALA A 171 -6.60 -25.11 -2.00
CA ALA A 171 -6.87 -26.43 -1.44
C ALA A 171 -8.36 -26.58 -1.05
N LEU A 172 -8.85 -27.81 -1.10
CA LEU A 172 -10.24 -28.17 -0.79
C LEU A 172 -10.23 -29.42 0.08
N TYR A 173 -10.86 -29.35 1.25
CA TYR A 173 -10.89 -30.45 2.21
C TYR A 173 -12.32 -30.88 2.53
N PRO A 174 -12.63 -32.19 2.52
CA PRO A 174 -13.92 -32.70 2.95
C PRO A 174 -13.99 -32.70 4.48
N LEU A 175 -14.86 -31.86 5.06
CA LEU A 175 -15.12 -31.88 6.51
C LEU A 175 -16.19 -32.90 6.89
N GLN A 176 -17.26 -32.97 6.10
CA GLN A 176 -18.40 -33.86 6.33
C GLN A 176 -18.94 -34.35 4.98
N CYS A 177 -18.13 -35.11 4.26
CA CYS A 177 -18.48 -35.70 2.97
C CYS A 177 -18.18 -37.20 2.99
N HIS A 178 -18.92 -37.97 2.21
CA HIS A 178 -18.58 -39.36 1.93
C HIS A 178 -17.44 -39.49 0.90
N THR A 179 -17.16 -38.41 0.16
CA THR A 179 -16.08 -38.33 -0.83
C THR A 179 -14.74 -38.06 -0.14
N PRO A 180 -13.71 -38.90 -0.36
CA PRO A 180 -12.38 -38.67 0.17
C PRO A 180 -11.68 -37.51 -0.58
N GLU A 181 -10.63 -36.94 0.03
CA GLU A 181 -9.98 -35.71 -0.46
C GLU A 181 -9.31 -35.88 -1.83
N ASP A 182 -8.73 -37.05 -2.09
CA ASP A 182 -8.05 -37.40 -3.34
C ASP A 182 -9.01 -37.54 -4.54
N GLU A 183 -10.28 -37.78 -4.28
CA GLU A 183 -11.34 -37.82 -5.28
C GLU A 183 -11.99 -36.45 -5.51
N LEU A 184 -11.67 -35.44 -4.70
CA LEU A 184 -12.23 -34.11 -4.87
C LEU A 184 -11.58 -33.39 -6.07
N PRO A 185 -12.39 -32.67 -6.86
CA PRO A 185 -11.87 -31.89 -7.98
C PRO A 185 -11.02 -30.73 -7.48
N GLN A 186 -9.92 -30.47 -8.18
CA GLN A 186 -9.06 -29.33 -7.84
C GLN A 186 -9.81 -28.01 -8.07
N PRO A 187 -9.88 -27.13 -7.06
CA PRO A 187 -10.43 -25.80 -7.23
C PRO A 187 -9.54 -24.94 -8.13
N LYS A 188 -10.14 -23.96 -8.79
CA LYS A 188 -9.43 -23.01 -9.67
C LYS A 188 -9.64 -21.60 -9.18
N ILE A 189 -8.58 -20.79 -9.21
CA ILE A 189 -8.65 -19.36 -8.94
C ILE A 189 -8.84 -18.62 -10.27
N GLU A 190 -9.83 -17.74 -10.28
CA GLU A 190 -10.11 -16.77 -11.32
C GLU A 190 -9.75 -15.38 -10.77
N ILE A 191 -8.87 -14.66 -11.45
CA ILE A 191 -8.48 -13.31 -11.06
C ILE A 191 -9.59 -12.35 -11.49
N VAL A 192 -10.12 -11.60 -10.55
CA VAL A 192 -11.20 -10.62 -10.77
C VAL A 192 -10.71 -9.26 -10.25
N ARG A 193 -11.10 -8.17 -10.90
CA ARG A 193 -10.74 -6.82 -10.44
C ARG A 193 -11.15 -6.60 -8.98
N ALA A 194 -10.25 -6.03 -8.18
CA ALA A 194 -10.42 -5.78 -6.76
C ALA A 194 -10.66 -7.06 -5.92
N GLY A 195 -10.05 -8.18 -6.30
CA GLY A 195 -10.10 -9.40 -5.50
C GLY A 195 -9.83 -10.68 -6.28
N GLY A 196 -10.60 -11.72 -5.97
CA GLY A 196 -10.49 -13.01 -6.65
C GLY A 196 -11.74 -13.84 -6.47
N ARG A 197 -11.82 -14.91 -7.25
CA ARG A 197 -12.89 -15.89 -7.17
C ARG A 197 -12.32 -17.29 -7.29
N LEU A 198 -12.73 -18.18 -6.40
CA LEU A 198 -12.50 -19.60 -6.50
C LEU A 198 -13.72 -20.26 -7.14
N ALA A 199 -13.47 -21.18 -8.07
CA ALA A 199 -14.47 -21.98 -8.74
C ALA A 199 -14.14 -23.46 -8.55
N VAL A 200 -15.14 -24.25 -8.13
CA VAL A 200 -15.04 -25.71 -8.06
C VAL A 200 -16.29 -26.33 -8.68
N SER A 201 -16.10 -27.38 -9.49
CA SER A 201 -17.19 -28.14 -10.10
C SER A 201 -17.29 -29.50 -9.41
N LEU A 202 -18.28 -29.67 -8.55
CA LEU A 202 -18.51 -30.87 -7.75
C LEU A 202 -19.54 -31.78 -8.43
N PRO A 203 -19.49 -33.11 -8.22
CA PRO A 203 -20.57 -33.99 -8.64
C PRO A 203 -21.85 -33.71 -7.86
N SER A 204 -23.02 -33.94 -8.47
CA SER A 204 -24.34 -33.74 -7.84
C SER A 204 -24.53 -34.52 -6.53
N THR A 205 -23.86 -35.66 -6.38
CA THR A 205 -23.88 -36.54 -5.20
C THR A 205 -23.50 -35.84 -3.89
N VAL A 206 -22.74 -34.75 -3.95
CA VAL A 206 -22.41 -33.96 -2.75
C VAL A 206 -23.64 -33.30 -2.10
N LEU A 207 -24.70 -33.04 -2.87
CA LEU A 207 -25.96 -32.48 -2.37
C LEU A 207 -26.72 -33.47 -1.49
N GLU A 208 -26.72 -34.74 -1.87
CA GLU A 208 -27.41 -35.81 -1.14
C GLU A 208 -26.72 -36.08 0.21
N ALA A 209 -25.39 -35.98 0.23
CA ALA A 209 -24.57 -36.22 1.42
C ALA A 209 -24.56 -35.07 2.44
N ARG A 210 -25.22 -33.92 2.16
CA ARG A 210 -25.13 -32.68 2.98
C ARG A 210 -23.68 -32.27 3.25
N CYS A 211 -22.86 -32.34 2.19
CA CYS A 211 -21.42 -32.11 2.26
C CYS A 211 -21.04 -30.77 2.91
N ARG A 212 -20.05 -30.80 3.81
CA ARG A 212 -19.30 -29.59 4.22
C ARG A 212 -17.89 -29.65 3.69
N LEU A 213 -17.49 -28.58 3.02
CA LEU A 213 -16.17 -28.42 2.43
C LEU A 213 -15.47 -27.24 3.08
N TRP A 214 -14.18 -27.38 3.36
CA TRP A 214 -13.30 -26.28 3.71
C TRP A 214 -12.46 -25.90 2.49
N VAL A 215 -12.32 -24.61 2.23
CA VAL A 215 -11.52 -24.09 1.13
C VAL A 215 -10.44 -23.20 1.69
N GLU A 216 -9.20 -23.42 1.25
CA GLU A 216 -8.06 -22.59 1.59
C GLU A 216 -7.53 -21.90 0.34
N VAL A 217 -7.33 -20.58 0.43
CA VAL A 217 -6.70 -19.76 -0.60
C VAL A 217 -5.67 -18.88 0.09
N ARG A 218 -4.45 -18.88 -0.44
CA ARG A 218 -3.37 -18.00 0.04
C ARG A 218 -3.07 -16.94 -1.00
N MET A 219 -3.24 -15.68 -0.60
CA MET A 219 -2.94 -14.50 -1.41
C MET A 219 -1.52 -14.05 -1.10
N LEU A 220 -0.74 -13.81 -2.16
CA LEU A 220 0.65 -13.41 -2.05
C LEU A 220 0.77 -11.90 -2.31
N PRO A 221 1.25 -11.10 -1.35
CA PRO A 221 1.51 -9.70 -1.58
C PRO A 221 2.70 -9.51 -2.53
N SER A 222 2.70 -8.41 -3.28
CA SER A 222 3.82 -7.94 -4.11
C SER A 222 5.05 -7.57 -3.29
N PHE A 223 4.93 -7.57 -1.96
CA PHE A 223 5.93 -7.11 -1.02
C PHE A 223 5.93 -7.91 0.28
N GLY A 224 7.10 -8.05 0.92
CA GLY A 224 7.31 -8.90 2.09
C GLY A 224 8.24 -10.08 1.80
N GLU A 225 8.96 -10.51 2.84
CA GLU A 225 10.03 -11.50 2.82
C GLU A 225 9.58 -12.87 2.31
N ASP A 226 9.66 -13.11 0.99
CA ASP A 226 9.92 -14.45 0.41
C ASP A 226 10.29 -14.43 -1.09
N LYS A 227 10.82 -13.31 -1.59
CA LYS A 227 11.30 -13.22 -2.99
C LYS A 227 12.58 -14.02 -3.28
N ASN A 228 13.15 -14.72 -2.29
CA ASN A 228 14.38 -15.51 -2.45
C ASN A 228 14.15 -17.02 -2.61
N GLN A 229 12.93 -17.55 -2.55
CA GLN A 229 12.71 -19.00 -2.68
C GLN A 229 12.31 -19.49 -4.08
N TYR A 230 11.98 -18.59 -5.02
CA TYR A 230 11.53 -18.96 -6.37
C TYR A 230 12.46 -18.55 -7.52
N ARG A 231 13.73 -18.20 -7.26
CA ARG A 231 14.75 -18.25 -8.32
C ARG A 231 15.15 -19.70 -8.55
N VAL A 232 14.40 -20.39 -9.42
CA VAL A 232 14.92 -21.57 -10.12
C VAL A 232 16.16 -21.10 -10.90
N PRO A 233 17.34 -21.74 -10.75
CA PRO A 233 18.46 -21.45 -11.62
C PRO A 233 18.06 -21.87 -13.04
N SER A 234 18.03 -20.93 -13.97
CA SER A 234 18.05 -21.26 -15.39
C SER A 234 19.42 -21.86 -15.68
N THR A 235 19.49 -23.18 -15.74
CA THR A 235 20.61 -23.90 -16.34
C THR A 235 20.67 -23.53 -17.82
N GLY A 236 21.75 -22.87 -18.20
CA GLY A 236 22.28 -22.77 -19.56
C GLY A 236 23.78 -22.96 -19.47
#